data_AF-W6XWK9-F1
#
_entry.id   AF-W6XWK9-F1
#
_cell.length_a   1.000
_cell.length_b   1.000
_cell.length_c   1.000
_cell.angle_alpha   90.00
_cell.angle_beta   90.00
_cell.angle_gamma   90.00
#
_symmetry.space_group_name_H-M   'P 1'
#
loop_
_entity.id
_entity.type
_entity.pdbx_description
1 polymer ?
#
loop_
_entity_poly.entity_id
_entity_poly.type
_entity_poly.pdbx_seq_one_letter_code
_entity_poly.pdbx_strand_id
1 'polypeptide(L)'
;MQKISYMLIYYQHKCSVNNATLNRFFSLHFVLPFVLAALALMHLIVLHDTAGSGNPLGVSGNYDRMPFAPYLIFKDLITIFAFIFVLSLFVFFMPNVLGDSENYVVANPMQTPAAIVPE
;
A
#
# COMPACT_ATOMS: atom_id res chain seq x y z
N MET A 1 20.64 7.84 22.01
CA MET A 1 21.24 6.62 21.40
C MET A 1 20.82 5.33 22.10
N GLN A 2 20.94 5.19 23.43
CA GLN A 2 20.56 3.92 24.12
C GLN A 2 19.09 3.51 23.93
N LYS A 3 18.11 4.42 24.06
CA LYS A 3 16.68 4.11 23.87
C LYS A 3 16.34 3.56 22.47
N ILE A 4 17.00 4.06 21.43
CA ILE A 4 16.81 3.59 20.04
C ILE A 4 17.44 2.20 19.86
N SER A 5 18.63 1.99 20.44
CA SER A 5 19.30 0.68 20.44
C SER A 5 18.45 -0.38 21.15
N TYR A 6 17.86 -0.07 22.31
CA TYR A 6 16.94 -0.99 22.99
C TYR A 6 15.67 -1.27 22.18
N MET A 7 15.10 -0.27 21.51
CA MET A 7 13.96 -0.46 20.62
C MET A 7 14.31 -1.40 19.46
N LEU A 8 15.44 -1.17 18.78
CA LEU A 8 15.90 -2.03 17.67
C LEU A 8 16.17 -3.47 18.12
N ILE A 9 16.84 -3.66 19.26
CA ILE A 9 17.08 -4.98 19.86
C ILE A 9 15.77 -5.66 20.26
N TYR A 10 14.78 -4.90 20.77
CA TYR A 10 13.48 -5.42 21.14
C TYR A 10 12.69 -5.93 19.92
N TYR A 11 12.70 -5.18 18.82
CA TYR A 11 12.06 -5.57 17.56
C TYR A 11 12.74 -6.79 16.94
N GLN A 12 14.07 -6.81 16.85
CA GLN A 12 14.84 -7.89 16.22
C GLN A 12 15.05 -9.13 17.12
N HIS A 13 14.81 -8.99 18.44
CA HIS A 13 15.10 -9.99 19.49
C HIS A 13 16.56 -10.47 19.57
N LYS A 14 17.47 -9.89 18.77
CA LYS A 14 18.94 -10.02 18.74
C LYS A 14 19.55 -8.74 18.11
N CYS A 15 20.88 -8.62 18.05
CA CYS A 15 21.58 -7.51 17.39
C CYS A 15 21.61 -7.58 15.84
N SER A 16 20.83 -8.48 15.23
CA SER A 16 20.76 -8.64 13.78
C SER A 16 19.39 -9.17 13.34
N VAL A 17 19.04 -8.87 12.09
CA VAL A 17 17.85 -9.43 11.42
C VAL A 17 17.98 -10.95 11.34
N ASN A 18 16.95 -11.65 11.80
CA ASN A 18 16.94 -13.10 11.91
C ASN A 18 15.53 -13.67 11.73
N ASN A 19 15.37 -14.99 11.90
CA ASN A 19 14.09 -15.67 11.74
C ASN A 19 12.97 -15.13 12.65
N ALA A 20 13.29 -14.71 13.88
CA ALA A 20 12.30 -14.10 14.77
C ALA A 20 11.82 -12.74 14.26
N THR A 21 12.69 -11.99 13.57
CA THR A 21 12.32 -10.73 12.90
C THR A 21 11.40 -11.01 11.71
N LEU A 22 11.73 -12.00 10.87
CA LEU A 22 10.92 -12.39 9.71
C LEU A 22 9.50 -12.83 10.11
N ASN A 23 9.38 -13.68 11.14
CA ASN A 23 8.08 -14.13 11.63
C ASN A 23 7.21 -12.99 12.16
N ARG A 24 7.81 -11.96 12.77
CA ARG A 24 7.08 -10.78 13.23
C ARG A 24 6.65 -9.89 12.09
N PHE A 25 7.52 -9.68 11.10
CA PHE A 25 7.14 -8.94 9.90
C PHE A 25 6.02 -9.63 9.14
N PHE A 26 6.02 -10.96 9.05
CA PHE A 26 4.90 -11.71 8.50
C PHE A 26 3.60 -11.47 9.29
N SER A 27 3.63 -11.62 10.61
CA SER A 27 2.45 -11.36 11.45
C SER A 27 1.94 -9.92 11.35
N LEU A 28 2.85 -8.93 11.30
CA LEU A 28 2.48 -7.52 11.12
C LEU A 28 1.93 -7.26 9.73
N HIS A 29 2.58 -7.76 8.68
CA HIS A 29 2.13 -7.62 7.30
C HIS A 29 0.76 -8.27 7.09
N PHE A 30 0.43 -9.33 7.82
CA PHE A 30 -0.90 -9.92 7.79
C PHE A 30 -1.97 -9.06 8.48
N VAL A 31 -1.66 -8.47 9.64
CA VAL A 31 -2.64 -7.68 10.42
C VAL A 31 -2.85 -6.28 9.84
N LEU A 32 -1.80 -5.63 9.32
CA LEU A 32 -1.84 -4.25 8.85
C LEU A 32 -2.90 -3.98 7.75
N PRO A 33 -3.09 -4.83 6.73
CA PRO A 33 -4.16 -4.66 5.73
C PRO A 33 -5.56 -4.53 6.34
N PHE A 34 -5.86 -5.25 7.43
CA PHE A 34 -7.15 -5.15 8.11
C PHE A 34 -7.31 -3.85 8.89
N VAL A 35 -6.21 -3.37 9.51
CA VAL A 35 -6.20 -2.05 10.15
C VAL A 35 -6.40 -0.95 9.10
N LEU A 36 -5.74 -1.05 7.95
CA LEU A 36 -5.92 -0.11 6.83
C LEU A 36 -7.35 -0.16 6.27
N ALA A 37 -7.97 -1.34 6.16
CA ALA A 37 -9.35 -1.47 5.74
C ALA A 37 -10.31 -0.76 6.73
N ALA A 38 -10.10 -0.91 8.04
CA ALA A 38 -10.87 -0.20 9.06
C ALA A 38 -10.70 1.32 8.96
N LEU A 39 -9.46 1.80 8.75
CA LEU A 39 -9.17 3.22 8.53
C LEU A 39 -9.79 3.75 7.25
N ALA A 40 -9.81 2.96 6.17
CA ALA A 40 -10.48 3.32 4.91
C ALA A 40 -11.99 3.46 5.09
N LEU A 41 -12.64 2.57 5.85
CA LEU A 41 -14.06 2.70 6.20
C LEU A 41 -14.31 3.96 7.04
N MET A 42 -13.49 4.22 8.05
CA MET A 42 -13.60 5.44 8.86
C MET A 42 -13.44 6.70 8.00
N HIS A 43 -12.50 6.68 7.05
CA HIS A 43 -12.30 7.75 6.09
C HIS A 43 -13.55 7.98 5.22
N LEU A 44 -14.17 6.90 4.72
CA LEU A 44 -15.40 6.97 3.92
C LEU A 44 -16.60 7.49 4.74
N ILE A 45 -16.72 7.12 6.02
CA ILE A 45 -17.78 7.65 6.90
C ILE A 45 -17.64 9.16 7.08
N VAL A 46 -16.42 9.64 7.35
CA VAL A 46 -16.17 11.09 7.48
C VAL A 46 -16.48 11.81 6.17
N LEU A 47 -16.06 11.25 5.03
CA LEU A 47 -16.34 11.79 3.71
C LEU A 47 -17.84 11.85 3.42
N HIS A 48 -18.59 10.81 3.78
CA HIS A 48 -20.02 10.73 3.52
C HIS A 48 -20.84 11.68 4.42
N ASP A 49 -20.55 11.67 5.73
CA ASP A 49 -21.43 12.32 6.72
C ASP A 49 -21.09 13.79 6.95
N THR A 50 -19.81 14.18 6.85
CA THR A 50 -19.37 15.53 7.26
C THR A 50 -18.86 16.39 6.10
N ALA A 51 -18.02 15.82 5.21
CA ALA A 51 -17.31 16.63 4.22
C ALA A 51 -18.01 16.68 2.84
N GLY A 52 -18.56 15.56 2.37
CA GLY A 52 -18.93 15.38 0.97
C GLY A 52 -17.71 15.39 0.02
N SER A 53 -17.92 15.11 -1.26
CA SER A 53 -16.86 15.21 -2.27
C SER A 53 -16.62 16.66 -2.69
N GLY A 54 -15.35 17.07 -2.80
CA GLY A 54 -14.98 18.33 -3.44
C GLY A 54 -15.19 18.29 -4.96
N ASN A 55 -15.13 19.46 -5.62
CA ASN A 55 -15.18 19.58 -7.07
C ASN A 55 -14.00 20.43 -7.60
N PRO A 56 -13.64 20.32 -8.90
CA PRO A 56 -12.48 21.02 -9.47
C PRO A 56 -12.53 22.54 -9.36
N LEU A 57 -13.73 23.12 -9.23
CA LEU A 57 -13.91 24.56 -9.08
C LEU A 57 -13.71 25.02 -7.63
N GLY A 58 -13.64 24.10 -6.66
CA GLY A 58 -13.45 24.41 -5.24
C GLY A 58 -14.63 25.13 -4.59
N VAL A 59 -15.77 25.23 -5.28
CA VAL A 59 -17.00 25.88 -4.77
C VAL A 59 -17.92 24.85 -4.13
N SER A 60 -18.97 25.30 -3.42
CA SER A 60 -19.96 24.37 -2.85
C SER A 60 -20.65 23.55 -3.94
N GLY A 61 -20.59 22.21 -3.82
CA GLY A 61 -21.26 21.27 -4.72
C GLY A 61 -22.74 21.08 -4.43
N ASN A 62 -23.33 21.85 -3.52
CA ASN A 62 -24.74 21.68 -3.11
C ASN A 62 -25.75 22.09 -4.19
N TYR A 63 -25.35 22.96 -5.12
CA TYR A 63 -26.23 23.51 -6.15
C TYR A 63 -26.50 22.54 -7.31
N ASP A 64 -25.57 21.62 -7.57
CA ASP A 64 -25.67 20.66 -8.67
C ASP A 64 -25.13 19.29 -8.22
N ARG A 65 -26.02 18.51 -7.59
CA ARG A 65 -25.71 17.15 -7.15
C ARG A 65 -26.38 16.14 -8.08
N MET A 66 -25.57 15.26 -8.65
CA MET A 66 -26.05 14.08 -9.36
C MET A 66 -26.04 12.85 -8.44
N PRO A 67 -26.99 11.91 -8.61
CA PRO A 67 -26.98 10.66 -7.86
C PRO A 67 -25.76 9.81 -8.24
N PHE A 68 -25.24 9.02 -7.29
CA PHE A 68 -24.09 8.15 -7.52
C PHE A 68 -24.38 7.09 -8.59
N ALA A 69 -25.52 6.42 -8.47
CA ALA A 69 -26.04 5.52 -9.50
C ALA A 69 -26.98 6.29 -10.44
N PRO A 70 -26.88 6.13 -11.77
CA PRO A 70 -25.96 5.25 -12.50
C PRO A 70 -24.61 5.90 -12.85
N TYR A 71 -24.50 7.22 -12.76
CA TYR A 71 -23.44 8.00 -13.42
C TYR A 71 -22.02 7.67 -12.95
N LEU A 72 -21.79 7.70 -11.63
CA LEU A 72 -20.45 7.44 -11.08
C LEU A 72 -20.10 5.96 -11.11
N ILE A 73 -21.08 5.07 -10.98
CA ILE A 73 -20.85 3.61 -11.14
C ILE A 73 -20.29 3.29 -12.53
N PHE A 74 -20.89 3.80 -13.60
CA PHE A 74 -20.39 3.56 -14.95
C PHE A 74 -19.03 4.22 -15.20
N LYS A 75 -18.81 5.42 -14.65
CA LYS A 75 -17.51 6.11 -14.72
C LYS A 75 -16.41 5.28 -14.05
N ASP A 76 -16.65 4.78 -12.85
CA ASP A 76 -15.70 3.98 -12.09
C ASP A 76 -15.44 2.63 -12.76
N LEU A 77 -16.45 2.03 -13.39
CA LEU A 77 -16.28 0.78 -14.12
C LEU A 77 -15.30 0.92 -15.30
N ILE A 78 -15.37 2.03 -16.04
CA ILE A 78 -14.44 2.31 -17.15
C ILE A 78 -12.99 2.37 -16.62
N THR A 79 -12.76 3.05 -15.50
CA THR A 79 -11.41 3.18 -14.93
C THR A 79 -10.92 1.87 -14.31
N ILE A 80 -11.81 1.06 -13.72
CA ILE A 80 -11.48 -0.29 -13.25
C ILE A 80 -11.00 -1.17 -14.42
N PHE A 81 -11.70 -1.18 -15.55
CA PHE A 81 -11.26 -1.96 -16.71
C PHE A 81 -9.95 -1.44 -17.30
N ALA A 82 -9.75 -0.11 -17.35
CA ALA A 82 -8.49 0.48 -17.78
C ALA A 82 -7.33 0.09 -16.84
N PHE A 83 -7.55 0.11 -15.52
CA PHE A 83 -6.56 -0.33 -14.53
C PHE A 83 -6.22 -1.80 -14.68
N ILE A 84 -7.21 -2.68 -14.81
CA ILE A 84 -6.99 -4.13 -15.01
C ILE A 84 -6.22 -4.39 -16.30
N PHE A 85 -6.53 -3.66 -17.38
CA PHE A 85 -5.82 -3.78 -18.65
C PHE A 85 -4.34 -3.44 -18.49
N VAL A 86 -4.02 -2.29 -17.87
CA VAL A 86 -2.64 -1.88 -17.62
C VAL A 86 -1.93 -2.87 -16.68
N LEU A 87 -2.58 -3.28 -15.59
CA LEU A 87 -2.01 -4.26 -14.66
C LEU A 87 -1.72 -5.59 -15.36
N SER A 88 -2.59 -6.02 -16.27
CA SER A 88 -2.39 -7.23 -17.08
C SER A 88 -1.16 -7.13 -17.98
N LEU A 89 -0.83 -5.94 -18.50
CA LEU A 89 0.39 -5.75 -19.28
C LEU A 89 1.65 -6.04 -18.45
N PHE A 90 1.69 -5.51 -17.22
CA PHE A 90 2.80 -5.78 -16.29
C PHE A 90 2.84 -7.26 -15.93
N VAL A 91 1.72 -7.85 -15.50
CA VAL A 91 1.70 -9.23 -15.02
C VAL A 91 2.05 -10.25 -16.11
N PHE A 92 1.54 -10.10 -17.33
CA PHE A 92 1.71 -11.11 -18.37
C PHE A 92 2.90 -10.88 -19.29
N PHE A 93 3.23 -9.63 -19.62
CA PHE A 93 4.28 -9.35 -20.61
C PHE A 93 5.59 -8.86 -19.98
N MET A 94 5.53 -8.19 -18.82
CA MET A 94 6.68 -7.51 -18.21
C MET A 94 6.71 -7.66 -16.67
N PRO A 95 6.62 -8.89 -16.12
CA PRO A 95 6.36 -9.10 -14.68
C PRO A 95 7.47 -8.61 -13.77
N ASN A 96 8.71 -8.57 -14.25
CA ASN A 96 9.88 -8.25 -13.43
C ASN A 96 10.38 -6.81 -13.65
N VAL A 97 9.67 -6.00 -14.45
CA VAL A 97 10.16 -4.66 -14.85
C VAL A 97 10.15 -3.66 -13.70
N LEU A 98 9.26 -3.85 -12.72
CA LEU A 98 9.19 -3.00 -11.52
C LEU A 98 9.93 -3.62 -10.32
N GLY A 99 10.60 -4.76 -10.50
CA GLY A 99 11.33 -5.47 -9.44
C GLY A 99 12.84 -5.42 -9.62
N ASP A 100 13.57 -5.74 -8.56
CA ASP A 100 15.03 -5.86 -8.59
C ASP A 100 15.45 -7.33 -8.81
N SER A 101 16.40 -7.56 -9.73
CA SER A 101 16.96 -8.88 -10.00
C SER A 101 17.68 -9.50 -8.80
N GLU A 102 18.23 -8.68 -7.89
CA GLU A 102 18.95 -9.17 -6.70
C GLU A 102 18.02 -9.92 -5.73
N ASN A 103 16.70 -9.65 -5.76
CA ASN A 103 15.71 -10.33 -4.92
C ASN A 103 15.43 -11.79 -5.31
N TYR A 104 15.98 -12.26 -6.46
CA TYR A 104 15.95 -13.69 -6.81
C TYR A 104 17.08 -14.50 -6.17
N VAL A 105 18.09 -13.83 -5.61
CA VAL A 105 19.20 -14.49 -4.90
C VAL A 105 18.84 -14.63 -3.42
N VAL A 106 19.15 -15.79 -2.83
CA VAL A 106 18.88 -16.03 -1.40
C VAL A 106 19.69 -15.06 -0.54
N ALA A 107 19.03 -14.45 0.44
CA ALA A 107 19.65 -13.48 1.33
C ALA A 107 20.88 -14.05 2.06
N ASN A 108 22.00 -13.34 1.96
CA ASN A 108 23.25 -13.66 2.65
C ASN A 108 23.59 -12.55 3.67
N PRO A 109 23.48 -12.80 4.99
CA PRO A 109 23.79 -11.79 6.02
C PRO A 109 25.24 -11.28 6.00
N MET A 110 26.15 -12.02 5.37
CA MET A 110 27.58 -11.68 5.30
C MET A 110 27.94 -10.85 4.05
N GLN A 111 27.00 -10.66 3.13
CA GLN A 111 27.24 -9.97 1.87
C GLN A 111 26.08 -9.05 1.54
N THR A 112 26.37 -7.75 1.46
CA THR A 112 25.45 -6.77 0.89
C THR A 112 25.62 -6.75 -0.64
N PRO A 113 24.52 -6.79 -1.42
CA PRO A 113 24.58 -6.55 -2.86
C PRO A 113 25.24 -5.21 -3.18
N ALA A 114 25.93 -5.13 -4.31
CA ALA A 114 26.67 -3.93 -4.69
C ALA A 114 25.76 -2.72 -5.00
N ALA A 115 24.54 -3.00 -5.49
CA ALA A 115 23.55 -1.99 -5.86
C ALA A 115 22.27 -2.15 -5.00
N ILE A 116 22.37 -1.90 -3.70
CA ILE A 116 21.21 -1.94 -2.80
C ILE A 116 20.31 -0.72 -3.04
N VAL A 117 19.05 -0.96 -3.42
CA VAL A 117 18.05 0.08 -3.70
C VAL A 117 16.68 -0.39 -3.15
N PRO A 118 15.91 0.47 -2.48
CA PRO A 118 14.53 0.14 -2.11
C PRO A 118 13.62 0.13 -3.35
N GLU A 119 12.57 -0.69 -3.31
CA GLU A 119 11.48 -0.66 -4.30
C GLU A 119 10.67 0.64 -4.32
#